data_AF-A0A4S3JFT5-F1
#
_entry.id   AF-A0A4S3JFT5-F1
#
_cell.length_a   1.000
_cell.length_b   1.000
_cell.length_c   1.000
_cell.angle_alpha   90.00
_cell.angle_beta   90.00
_cell.angle_gamma   90.00
#
_symmetry.space_group_name_H-M   'P 1'
#
loop_
_entity.id
_entity.type
_entity.pdbx_description
1 polymer ?
#
loop_
_entity_poly.entity_id
_entity_poly.type
_entity_poly.pdbx_seq_one_letter_code
_entity_poly.pdbx_strand_id
1 'polypeptide(L)'
;MAISDLLNRRVRALPEEDEEIYSNESGSETGDQSGGSRDSGSDDENEIASEEFDDMSNGPKSGNSDEDDEDNQDSDDGSGDDVQASLSSISFGALAKAQASLGSKSKRNPKTSKLAEESPSTASPLDDIRARIREAREQKRQGSFKPRDSEKQSRSSKHAPTIQSSKHAVSRKRTIIEPPSIPKSRDPRFDPTVMSHNSRSNPEAAEKAYAFLDDYRAAELKDLKERLAKTKNPGEKEELKYLIRSSSDRLRAMENKKREKEILADHKKREKQLIREGKKSTPYFMKKSDLKKQVLLKKYENMNSKDRAKALERRRKKMASKERKEMPFERRRGESMSFSDGEGRKRRRVA
;
A
#
# COMPACT_ATOMS: atom_id res chain seq x y z
N MET A 1 29.22 -39.74 -21.54
CA MET A 1 27.94 -40.42 -21.31
C MET A 1 28.00 -41.07 -19.93
N ALA A 2 27.64 -40.35 -18.86
CA ALA A 2 27.80 -40.84 -17.48
C ALA A 2 26.67 -40.35 -16.55
N ILE A 3 25.45 -40.25 -17.08
CA ILE A 3 24.26 -39.78 -16.33
C ILE A 3 23.15 -40.87 -16.32
N SER A 4 23.31 -41.95 -17.09
CA SER A 4 22.29 -43.00 -17.23
C SER A 4 22.27 -44.03 -16.09
N ASP A 5 23.33 -44.17 -15.29
CA ASP A 5 23.41 -45.20 -14.24
C ASP A 5 22.79 -44.80 -12.89
N LEU A 6 22.50 -43.51 -12.69
CA LEU A 6 21.88 -43.02 -11.44
C LEU A 6 20.35 -43.21 -11.40
N LEU A 7 19.71 -43.54 -12.53
CA LEU A 7 18.26 -43.76 -12.60
C LEU A 7 17.83 -45.23 -12.45
N ASN A 8 18.76 -46.19 -12.44
CA ASN A 8 18.44 -47.63 -12.41
C ASN A 8 18.55 -48.28 -11.02
N ARG A 9 18.58 -47.51 -9.92
CA ARG A 9 18.50 -48.09 -8.56
C ARG A 9 17.05 -48.49 -8.25
N ARG A 10 16.75 -49.78 -8.43
CA ARG A 10 15.53 -50.42 -7.94
C ARG A 10 15.40 -50.19 -6.44
N VAL A 11 14.33 -49.52 -6.03
CA VAL A 11 13.87 -49.45 -4.65
C VAL A 11 13.48 -50.85 -4.23
N ARG A 12 14.22 -51.43 -3.26
CA ARG A 12 13.89 -52.69 -2.61
C ARG A 12 12.95 -52.35 -1.44
N ALA A 13 11.78 -52.97 -1.38
CA ALA A 13 10.84 -52.78 -0.28
C ALA A 13 11.49 -53.21 1.06
N LEU A 14 11.21 -52.45 2.11
CA LEU A 14 11.57 -52.74 3.50
C LEU A 14 10.79 -54.01 3.93
N PRO A 15 11.43 -55.02 4.55
CA PRO A 15 10.69 -56.14 5.13
C PRO A 15 9.91 -55.68 6.36
N GLU A 16 8.62 -56.02 6.40
CA GLU A 16 7.76 -55.93 7.58
C GLU A 16 8.25 -56.96 8.61
N GLU A 17 8.56 -56.52 9.82
CA GLU A 17 8.80 -57.40 10.97
C GLU A 17 7.52 -57.48 11.81
N ASP A 18 7.34 -58.66 12.39
CA ASP A 18 6.05 -59.28 12.71
C ASP A 18 5.29 -58.67 13.88
N GLU A 19 3.98 -58.87 13.81
CA GLU A 19 2.98 -58.64 14.85
C GLU A 19 3.29 -59.45 16.12
N GLU A 20 3.49 -58.78 17.25
CA GLU A 20 3.20 -59.37 18.57
C GLU A 20 1.90 -58.79 19.13
N ILE A 21 0.86 -59.59 18.94
CA ILE A 21 -0.44 -59.52 19.59
C ILE A 21 -0.25 -59.85 21.08
N TYR A 22 -0.61 -58.92 21.96
CA TYR A 22 -1.03 -59.25 23.32
C TYR A 22 -2.32 -58.50 23.64
N SER A 23 -3.43 -59.21 23.46
CA SER A 23 -4.74 -58.87 24.00
C SER A 23 -5.01 -59.69 25.26
N ASN A 24 -5.57 -59.02 26.27
CA ASN A 24 -6.58 -59.46 27.25
C ASN A 24 -6.28 -58.83 28.62
N GLU A 25 -7.21 -58.31 29.43
CA GLU A 25 -8.67 -58.19 29.38
C GLU A 25 -9.11 -57.56 30.72
N SER A 26 -10.34 -57.03 30.76
CA SER A 26 -11.20 -56.84 31.95
C SER A 26 -11.06 -55.53 32.73
N GLY A 27 -12.10 -54.74 33.02
CA GLY A 27 -13.57 -54.84 32.83
C GLY A 27 -14.20 -53.46 33.20
N SER A 28 -15.23 -52.99 32.46
CA SER A 28 -16.66 -52.87 32.89
C SER A 28 -16.88 -52.02 34.17
N GLU A 29 -17.84 -51.09 34.32
CA GLU A 29 -19.19 -50.98 33.79
C GLU A 29 -19.85 -49.63 34.24
N THR A 30 -20.60 -49.01 33.32
CA THR A 30 -21.92 -48.32 33.43
C THR A 30 -22.33 -47.38 34.58
N GLY A 31 -23.06 -46.31 34.20
CA GLY A 31 -24.13 -45.65 34.97
C GLY A 31 -24.12 -44.11 34.84
N ASP A 32 -24.74 -43.50 33.83
CA ASP A 32 -26.14 -43.04 33.71
C ASP A 32 -26.57 -41.90 34.69
N GLN A 33 -27.21 -40.87 34.10
CA GLN A 33 -28.15 -39.88 34.66
C GLN A 33 -27.72 -38.44 35.03
N SER A 34 -28.24 -37.55 34.17
CA SER A 34 -29.11 -36.41 34.50
C SER A 34 -28.52 -35.00 34.67
N GLY A 35 -29.06 -34.11 33.83
CA GLY A 35 -29.69 -32.87 34.31
C GLY A 35 -28.88 -31.58 34.26
N GLY A 36 -29.36 -30.60 33.48
CA GLY A 36 -29.25 -29.20 33.87
C GLY A 36 -28.69 -28.23 32.84
N SER A 37 -29.59 -27.68 32.04
CA SER A 37 -29.47 -26.42 31.30
C SER A 37 -28.70 -25.31 32.04
N ARG A 38 -27.68 -24.72 31.40
CA ARG A 38 -27.39 -23.28 31.39
C ARG A 38 -26.73 -22.88 30.07
N ASP A 39 -27.45 -22.05 29.32
CA ASP A 39 -26.94 -21.13 28.31
C ASP A 39 -25.83 -20.25 28.89
N SER A 40 -24.71 -20.11 28.18
CA SER A 40 -23.75 -19.02 28.37
C SER A 40 -22.89 -18.88 27.13
N GLY A 41 -23.25 -17.91 26.28
CA GLY A 41 -22.31 -17.34 25.32
C GLY A 41 -21.09 -16.76 26.03
N SER A 42 -19.93 -16.89 25.39
CA SER A 42 -18.74 -16.10 25.66
C SER A 42 -18.16 -15.71 24.32
N ASP A 43 -18.52 -14.49 23.91
CA ASP A 43 -17.55 -13.56 23.34
C ASP A 43 -16.35 -13.47 24.29
N ASP A 44 -15.12 -13.40 23.77
CA ASP A 44 -14.14 -12.40 24.21
C ASP A 44 -12.95 -12.33 23.21
N GLU A 45 -13.10 -11.36 22.30
CA GLU A 45 -12.15 -10.29 22.01
C GLU A 45 -10.68 -10.62 21.66
N ASN A 46 -10.39 -10.38 20.38
CA ASN A 46 -9.11 -9.86 19.91
C ASN A 46 -8.78 -8.53 20.63
N GLU A 47 -7.83 -8.52 21.56
CA GLU A 47 -7.14 -7.27 21.95
C GLU A 47 -5.75 -7.18 21.31
N ILE A 48 -5.72 -6.44 20.19
CA ILE A 48 -4.54 -5.86 19.58
C ILE A 48 -4.12 -4.67 20.45
N ALA A 49 -3.18 -4.89 21.38
CA ALA A 49 -2.46 -3.78 22.00
C ALA A 49 -1.37 -3.28 21.04
N SER A 50 -1.76 -2.38 20.15
CA SER A 50 -0.86 -1.48 19.43
C SER A 50 0.00 -0.71 20.42
N GLU A 51 1.30 -0.99 20.45
CA GLU A 51 2.29 -0.18 21.16
C GLU A 51 2.43 1.18 20.47
N GLU A 52 1.47 2.07 20.73
CA GLU A 52 1.50 3.48 20.38
C GLU A 52 2.24 4.25 21.48
N PHE A 53 3.25 5.01 21.07
CA PHE A 53 4.09 5.79 21.95
C PHE A 53 3.40 7.14 22.21
N ASP A 54 2.43 7.16 23.13
CA ASP A 54 1.79 8.41 23.55
C ASP A 54 2.45 9.02 24.80
N ASP A 55 2.96 10.23 24.58
CA ASP A 55 3.58 11.14 25.54
C ASP A 55 2.55 12.23 25.87
N MET A 56 1.58 11.92 26.74
CA MET A 56 0.52 12.85 27.13
C MET A 56 0.89 13.59 28.43
N SER A 57 1.09 14.90 28.29
CA SER A 57 1.28 15.87 29.37
C SER A 57 -0.01 16.68 29.55
N ASN A 58 -0.58 16.64 30.76
CA ASN A 58 -1.83 17.28 31.19
C ASN A 58 -1.88 18.82 30.99
N GLY A 59 -3.04 19.30 30.54
CA GLY A 59 -3.57 20.66 30.68
C GLY A 59 -5.12 20.61 30.81
N PRO A 60 -5.79 21.54 31.52
CA PRO A 60 -7.05 21.26 32.20
C PRO A 60 -8.27 21.32 31.26
N LYS A 61 -9.24 20.43 31.52
CA LYS A 61 -10.56 20.40 30.87
C LYS A 61 -11.58 21.26 31.63
N SER A 62 -12.20 22.17 30.91
CA SER A 62 -13.50 22.83 31.13
C SER A 62 -13.81 23.54 29.81
N GLY A 63 -14.98 23.53 29.20
CA GLY A 63 -16.26 22.89 29.44
C GLY A 63 -17.02 22.98 28.11
N ASN A 64 -18.19 22.34 28.07
CA ASN A 64 -19.07 22.13 26.93
C ASN A 64 -19.27 23.34 25.99
N SER A 65 -19.24 23.10 24.68
CA SER A 65 -19.93 23.87 23.63
C SER A 65 -20.13 22.92 22.45
N ASP A 66 -21.38 22.48 22.27
CA ASP A 66 -21.91 22.23 20.92
C ASP A 66 -21.74 23.52 20.13
N GLU A 67 -21.33 23.43 18.86
CA GLU A 67 -21.77 24.29 17.76
C GLU A 67 -21.06 23.84 16.46
N ASP A 68 -21.93 23.52 15.50
CA ASP A 68 -21.93 24.03 14.13
C ASP A 68 -20.82 23.60 13.15
N ASP A 69 -21.23 22.66 12.29
CA ASP A 69 -20.67 22.45 10.95
C ASP A 69 -20.93 23.70 10.09
N GLU A 70 -19.86 24.37 9.67
CA GLU A 70 -19.91 25.57 8.84
C GLU A 70 -20.42 25.28 7.42
N ASP A 71 -21.34 26.15 7.02
CA ASP A 71 -21.97 26.31 5.72
C ASP A 71 -21.01 26.23 4.52
N ASN A 72 -21.28 25.28 3.62
CA ASN A 72 -21.05 25.51 2.20
C ASN A 72 -22.32 26.17 1.64
N GLN A 73 -22.28 27.48 1.44
CA GLN A 73 -23.29 28.22 0.66
C GLN A 73 -23.24 27.75 -0.79
N ASP A 74 -23.98 26.68 -1.11
CA ASP A 74 -24.46 26.46 -2.46
C ASP A 74 -25.71 27.32 -2.61
N SER A 75 -25.57 28.42 -3.35
CA SER A 75 -26.70 29.25 -3.72
C SER A 75 -27.53 28.48 -4.74
N ASP A 76 -28.55 27.78 -4.23
CA ASP A 76 -29.64 27.19 -5.00
C ASP A 76 -30.42 28.32 -5.70
N ASP A 77 -29.96 28.72 -6.88
CA ASP A 77 -30.77 29.50 -7.82
C ASP A 77 -31.76 28.54 -8.47
N GLY A 78 -33.00 28.56 -7.99
CA GLY A 78 -34.15 27.78 -8.46
C GLY A 78 -34.63 28.15 -9.87
N SER A 79 -33.71 28.32 -10.82
CA SER A 79 -33.98 28.63 -12.23
C SER A 79 -33.81 27.42 -13.17
N GLY A 80 -33.52 26.23 -12.64
CA GLY A 80 -33.33 24.99 -13.41
C GLY A 80 -34.62 24.29 -13.84
N ASP A 81 -35.71 24.46 -13.10
CA ASP A 81 -36.98 23.76 -13.35
C ASP A 81 -37.69 24.32 -14.60
N ASP A 82 -37.60 25.63 -14.83
CA ASP A 82 -38.15 26.30 -16.02
C ASP A 82 -37.43 25.85 -17.30
N VAL A 83 -36.13 25.55 -17.21
CA VAL A 83 -35.33 25.08 -18.35
C VAL A 83 -35.71 23.64 -18.70
N GLN A 84 -35.92 22.77 -17.70
CA GLN A 84 -36.36 21.40 -17.94
C GLN A 84 -37.81 21.33 -18.45
N ALA A 85 -38.70 22.17 -17.94
CA ALA A 85 -40.06 22.32 -18.46
C ALA A 85 -40.06 22.86 -19.91
N SER A 86 -39.19 23.82 -20.21
CA SER A 86 -39.02 24.35 -21.57
C SER A 86 -38.43 23.30 -22.52
N LEU A 87 -37.47 22.47 -22.08
CA LEU A 87 -36.87 21.41 -22.88
C LEU A 87 -37.84 20.25 -23.17
N SER A 88 -38.75 19.95 -22.24
CA SER A 88 -39.79 18.95 -22.44
C SER A 88 -40.94 19.42 -23.35
N SER A 89 -41.12 20.74 -23.51
CA SER A 89 -42.06 21.34 -24.47
C SER A 89 -41.55 21.36 -25.93
N ILE A 90 -40.24 21.15 -26.16
CA ILE A 90 -39.65 21.19 -27.50
C ILE A 90 -39.67 19.79 -28.11
N SER A 91 -40.32 19.64 -29.26
CA SER A 91 -40.35 18.36 -29.96
C SER A 91 -38.95 17.90 -30.38
N PHE A 92 -38.72 16.59 -30.31
CA PHE A 92 -37.45 15.97 -30.69
C PHE A 92 -36.98 16.36 -32.12
N GLY A 93 -37.92 16.57 -33.04
CA GLY A 93 -37.60 17.04 -34.40
C GLY A 93 -37.02 18.46 -34.45
N ALA A 94 -37.48 19.36 -33.57
CA ALA A 94 -36.93 20.70 -33.44
C ALA A 94 -35.51 20.67 -32.84
N LEU A 95 -35.27 19.79 -31.86
CA LEU A 95 -33.93 19.56 -31.29
C LEU A 95 -32.95 18.99 -32.32
N ALA A 96 -33.37 18.02 -33.14
CA ALA A 96 -32.54 17.46 -34.22
C ALA A 96 -32.22 18.51 -35.30
N LYS A 97 -33.20 19.36 -35.66
CA LYS A 97 -32.98 20.46 -36.61
C LYS A 97 -32.05 21.54 -36.05
N ALA A 98 -32.16 21.84 -34.76
CA ALA A 98 -31.25 22.76 -34.07
C ALA A 98 -29.82 22.19 -34.00
N GLN A 99 -29.64 20.90 -33.70
CA GLN A 99 -28.32 20.25 -33.73
C GLN A 99 -27.70 20.22 -35.13
N ALA A 100 -28.50 20.03 -36.18
CA ALA A 100 -28.00 20.09 -37.56
C ALA A 100 -27.61 21.51 -37.99
N SER A 101 -28.34 22.53 -37.49
CA SER A 101 -28.01 23.95 -37.67
C SER A 101 -26.76 24.37 -36.89
N LEU A 102 -26.55 23.80 -35.71
CA LEU A 102 -25.38 24.02 -34.87
C LEU A 102 -24.26 23.09 -35.32
N GLY A 103 -23.68 23.36 -36.48
CA GLY A 103 -22.55 22.61 -37.03
C GLY A 103 -21.49 22.29 -35.96
N SER A 104 -20.93 21.08 -36.01
CA SER A 104 -20.06 20.53 -34.97
C SER A 104 -18.99 21.54 -34.53
N LYS A 105 -19.07 21.98 -33.26
CA LYS A 105 -18.11 22.91 -32.67
C LYS A 105 -16.74 22.23 -32.51
N SER A 106 -15.95 22.24 -33.59
CA SER A 106 -14.52 21.94 -33.51
C SER A 106 -13.84 23.07 -32.72
N LYS A 107 -13.17 22.68 -31.63
CA LYS A 107 -12.39 23.57 -30.76
C LYS A 107 -11.37 24.36 -31.59
N ARG A 108 -11.55 25.67 -31.68
CA ARG A 108 -10.59 26.62 -32.26
C ARG A 108 -9.42 26.85 -31.30
N ASN A 109 -8.21 26.46 -31.72
CA ASN A 109 -6.95 27.02 -31.23
C ASN A 109 -6.63 28.30 -32.03
N PRO A 110 -6.20 29.42 -31.43
CA PRO A 110 -5.75 30.59 -32.18
C PRO A 110 -4.23 30.51 -32.38
N LYS A 111 -3.78 30.24 -33.61
CA LYS A 111 -2.41 30.56 -34.03
C LYS A 111 -2.40 31.15 -35.44
N THR A 112 -2.10 32.45 -35.45
CA THR A 112 -1.45 33.28 -36.46
C THR A 112 -0.91 32.60 -37.73
N SER A 113 -1.36 33.08 -38.91
CA SER A 113 -0.52 33.42 -40.07
C SER A 113 -1.41 34.04 -41.16
N LYS A 114 -1.19 35.33 -41.43
CA LYS A 114 -0.66 35.89 -42.69
C LYS A 114 -1.59 35.76 -43.91
N LEU A 115 -2.21 36.90 -44.19
CA LEU A 115 -2.45 37.52 -45.50
C LEU A 115 -1.81 36.81 -46.70
N ALA A 116 -2.65 36.42 -47.65
CA ALA A 116 -2.40 36.47 -49.09
C ALA A 116 -3.74 36.33 -49.82
N GLU A 117 -4.34 37.46 -50.19
CA GLU A 117 -5.17 37.50 -51.39
C GLU A 117 -4.23 37.51 -52.59
N GLU A 118 -4.51 36.70 -53.62
CA GLU A 118 -4.93 37.23 -54.92
C GLU A 118 -5.02 36.14 -56.00
N SER A 119 -6.07 36.29 -56.82
CA SER A 119 -6.22 35.95 -58.24
C SER A 119 -6.69 34.55 -58.66
N PRO A 120 -7.83 34.45 -59.39
CA PRO A 120 -8.27 33.24 -60.05
C PRO A 120 -7.60 33.15 -61.43
N SER A 121 -6.49 32.42 -61.52
CA SER A 121 -5.82 32.14 -62.80
C SER A 121 -6.09 30.71 -63.24
N THR A 122 -6.93 30.59 -64.27
CA THR A 122 -7.05 29.48 -65.23
C THR A 122 -6.84 28.07 -64.67
N ALA A 123 -7.94 27.39 -64.33
CA ALA A 123 -7.95 25.97 -63.98
C ALA A 123 -7.20 25.16 -65.05
N SER A 124 -5.97 24.79 -64.73
CA SER A 124 -5.16 23.93 -65.58
C SER A 124 -5.70 22.51 -65.46
N PRO A 125 -5.82 21.73 -66.56
CA PRO A 125 -6.25 20.33 -66.50
C PRO A 125 -5.45 19.47 -65.50
N LEU A 126 -4.24 19.92 -65.13
CA LEU A 126 -3.38 19.27 -64.14
C LEU A 126 -3.88 19.46 -62.70
N ASP A 127 -4.55 20.56 -62.38
CA ASP A 127 -5.08 20.80 -61.04
C ASP A 127 -6.34 19.97 -60.79
N ASP A 128 -7.15 19.73 -61.82
CA ASP A 128 -8.27 18.78 -61.77
C ASP A 128 -7.77 17.34 -61.59
N ILE A 129 -6.70 16.96 -62.28
CA ILE A 129 -6.05 15.64 -62.11
C ILE A 129 -5.48 15.52 -60.69
N ARG A 130 -4.83 16.57 -60.16
CA ARG A 130 -4.29 16.58 -58.79
C ARG A 130 -5.39 16.51 -57.74
N ALA A 131 -6.51 17.21 -57.95
CA ALA A 131 -7.68 17.14 -57.09
C ALA A 131 -8.27 15.71 -57.08
N ARG A 132 -8.45 15.12 -58.27
CA ARG A 132 -8.96 13.74 -58.42
C ARG A 132 -8.05 12.69 -57.79
N ILE A 133 -6.73 12.85 -57.89
CA ILE A 133 -5.76 11.96 -57.22
C ILE A 133 -5.85 12.12 -55.69
N ARG A 134 -6.05 13.35 -55.19
CA ARG A 134 -6.22 13.61 -53.76
C ARG A 134 -7.50 12.96 -53.23
N GLU A 135 -8.60 13.13 -53.96
CA GLU A 135 -9.89 12.51 -53.64
C GLU A 135 -9.79 10.97 -53.66
N ALA A 136 -9.18 10.38 -54.69
CA ALA A 136 -8.96 8.93 -54.75
C ALA A 136 -8.09 8.41 -53.58
N ARG A 137 -7.11 9.21 -53.14
CA ARG A 137 -6.29 8.89 -51.95
C ARG A 137 -7.09 8.98 -50.65
N GLU A 138 -7.96 9.97 -50.53
CA GLU A 138 -8.84 10.11 -49.36
C GLU A 138 -9.89 9.01 -49.30
N GLN A 139 -10.52 8.63 -50.42
CA GLN A 139 -11.42 7.49 -50.50
C GLN A 139 -10.72 6.18 -50.12
N LYS A 140 -9.47 5.97 -50.57
CA LYS A 140 -8.68 4.79 -50.18
C LYS A 140 -8.30 4.81 -48.69
N ARG A 141 -8.00 5.98 -48.12
CA ARG A 141 -7.74 6.15 -46.68
C ARG A 141 -9.00 5.87 -45.86
N GLN A 142 -10.14 6.44 -46.24
CA GLN A 142 -11.44 6.19 -45.61
C GLN A 142 -11.80 4.69 -45.65
N GLY A 143 -11.44 3.97 -46.73
CA GLY A 143 -11.58 2.51 -46.84
C GLY A 143 -10.56 1.69 -46.04
N SER A 144 -9.40 2.25 -45.67
CA SER A 144 -8.35 1.56 -44.91
C SER A 144 -8.39 1.79 -43.39
N PHE A 145 -9.11 2.81 -42.92
CA PHE A 145 -9.26 3.11 -41.49
C PHE A 145 -10.48 2.44 -40.84
N LYS A 146 -11.31 1.73 -41.61
CA LYS A 146 -12.20 0.74 -41.00
C LYS A 146 -11.32 -0.44 -40.57
N PRO A 147 -11.30 -0.83 -39.29
CA PRO A 147 -10.68 -2.08 -38.91
C PRO A 147 -11.29 -3.15 -39.81
N ARG A 148 -10.46 -3.92 -40.52
CA ARG A 148 -10.91 -5.19 -41.08
C ARG A 148 -11.09 -6.17 -39.93
N ASP A 149 -11.93 -5.83 -38.97
CA ASP A 149 -12.88 -6.80 -38.48
C ASP A 149 -13.76 -7.09 -39.69
N SER A 150 -13.25 -7.97 -40.56
CA SER A 150 -14.16 -8.77 -41.36
C SER A 150 -15.06 -9.39 -40.31
N GLU A 151 -16.27 -8.85 -40.17
CA GLU A 151 -17.38 -9.58 -39.61
C GLU A 151 -17.30 -10.94 -40.29
N LYS A 152 -16.77 -11.93 -39.56
CA LYS A 152 -16.59 -13.27 -40.09
C LYS A 152 -17.99 -13.64 -40.52
N GLN A 153 -18.23 -13.76 -41.83
CA GLN A 153 -19.59 -13.93 -42.33
C GLN A 153 -20.20 -15.09 -41.54
N SER A 154 -21.12 -14.74 -40.64
CA SER A 154 -21.65 -15.70 -39.70
C SER A 154 -22.53 -16.63 -40.51
N ARG A 155 -22.36 -17.94 -40.32
CA ARG A 155 -23.23 -18.95 -40.93
C ARG A 155 -24.70 -18.55 -40.73
N SER A 156 -25.52 -18.70 -41.77
CA SER A 156 -26.95 -18.40 -41.70
C SER A 156 -27.70 -19.33 -40.74
N SER A 157 -27.19 -20.56 -40.50
CA SER A 157 -27.69 -21.48 -39.49
C SER A 157 -26.56 -22.35 -38.94
N LYS A 158 -26.78 -23.03 -37.80
CA LYS A 158 -25.75 -23.90 -37.17
C LYS A 158 -25.27 -25.04 -38.06
N HIS A 159 -26.11 -25.51 -38.99
CA HIS A 159 -25.81 -26.62 -39.89
C HIS A 159 -25.42 -26.17 -41.31
N ALA A 160 -25.39 -24.86 -41.58
CA ALA A 160 -24.98 -24.34 -42.88
C ALA A 160 -23.43 -24.32 -43.02
N PRO A 161 -22.89 -24.68 -44.19
CA PRO A 161 -21.46 -24.58 -44.47
C PRO A 161 -21.00 -23.11 -44.46
N THR A 162 -19.74 -22.87 -44.07
CA THR A 162 -19.12 -21.54 -44.07
C THR A 162 -18.18 -21.39 -45.25
N ILE A 163 -18.28 -20.25 -45.95
CA ILE A 163 -17.35 -19.91 -47.03
C ILE A 163 -16.06 -19.36 -46.40
N GLN A 164 -14.92 -19.99 -46.70
CA GLN A 164 -13.59 -19.48 -46.33
C GLN A 164 -12.78 -19.15 -47.58
N SER A 165 -11.96 -18.11 -47.51
CA SER A 165 -11.07 -17.72 -48.62
C SER A 165 -9.97 -18.77 -48.82
N SER A 166 -9.72 -19.16 -50.07
CA SER A 166 -8.62 -20.05 -50.45
C SER A 166 -7.22 -19.53 -50.09
N LYS A 167 -7.10 -18.23 -49.78
CA LYS A 167 -5.86 -17.61 -49.30
C LYS A 167 -5.59 -17.87 -47.81
N HIS A 168 -6.56 -18.39 -47.07
CA HIS A 168 -6.40 -18.70 -45.66
C HIS A 168 -5.74 -20.07 -45.50
N ALA A 169 -4.44 -20.09 -45.16
CA ALA A 169 -3.71 -21.32 -44.95
C ALA A 169 -4.10 -21.98 -43.62
N VAL A 170 -4.43 -23.27 -43.68
CA VAL A 170 -4.75 -24.05 -42.47
C VAL A 170 -3.46 -24.38 -41.70
N SER A 171 -3.46 -24.16 -40.38
CA SER A 171 -2.35 -24.56 -39.51
C SER A 171 -2.18 -26.09 -39.52
N ARG A 172 -0.95 -26.56 -39.74
CA ARG A 172 -0.60 -27.99 -39.62
C ARG A 172 -0.40 -28.45 -38.18
N LYS A 173 -0.33 -27.52 -37.21
CA LYS A 173 -0.09 -27.81 -35.79
C LYS A 173 -1.37 -27.59 -34.98
N ARG A 174 -1.67 -28.51 -34.08
CA ARG A 174 -2.76 -28.38 -33.09
C ARG A 174 -2.27 -27.53 -31.91
N THR A 175 -2.90 -26.40 -31.65
CA THR A 175 -2.68 -25.60 -30.44
C THR A 175 -3.42 -26.23 -29.26
N ILE A 176 -2.70 -26.99 -28.43
CA ILE A 176 -3.28 -27.68 -27.26
C ILE A 176 -3.42 -26.71 -26.07
N ILE A 177 -2.51 -25.74 -25.98
CA ILE A 177 -2.52 -24.66 -24.98
C ILE A 177 -2.50 -23.35 -25.77
N GLU A 178 -3.45 -22.46 -25.49
CA GLU A 178 -3.45 -21.13 -26.08
C GLU A 178 -2.24 -20.36 -25.52
N PRO A 179 -1.30 -19.90 -26.37
CA PRO A 179 -0.16 -19.14 -25.87
C PRO A 179 -0.67 -17.85 -25.21
N PRO A 180 -0.05 -17.41 -24.10
CA PRO A 180 -0.43 -16.16 -23.48
C PRO A 180 -0.34 -15.02 -24.50
N SER A 181 -1.27 -14.08 -24.43
CA SER A 181 -1.32 -12.93 -25.35
C SER A 181 0.05 -12.25 -25.40
N ILE A 182 0.58 -12.09 -26.63
CA ILE A 182 1.89 -11.47 -26.86
C ILE A 182 1.89 -10.10 -26.18
N PRO A 183 2.86 -9.81 -25.29
CA PRO A 183 2.85 -8.56 -24.56
C PRO A 183 2.97 -7.39 -25.54
N LYS A 184 2.00 -6.48 -25.48
CA LYS A 184 2.01 -5.23 -26.25
C LYS A 184 3.26 -4.44 -25.88
N SER A 185 3.91 -3.80 -26.85
CA SER A 185 5.00 -2.86 -26.59
C SER A 185 4.47 -1.72 -25.71
N ARG A 186 4.94 -1.64 -24.45
CA ARG A 186 4.58 -0.60 -23.49
C ARG A 186 5.77 0.33 -23.30
N ASP A 187 5.49 1.58 -22.95
CA ASP A 187 6.51 2.53 -22.53
C ASP A 187 7.20 1.99 -21.26
N PRO A 188 8.53 1.85 -21.23
CA PRO A 188 9.25 1.30 -20.08
C PRO A 188 9.03 2.10 -18.79
N ARG A 189 8.66 3.38 -18.88
CA ARG A 189 8.31 4.19 -17.70
C ARG A 189 7.03 3.72 -17.02
N PHE A 190 6.12 3.14 -17.81
CA PHE A 190 4.82 2.66 -17.36
C PHE A 190 4.70 1.13 -17.43
N ASP A 191 5.79 0.43 -17.76
CA ASP A 191 5.82 -1.02 -17.75
C ASP A 191 5.84 -1.49 -16.29
N PRO A 192 4.81 -2.23 -15.85
CA PRO A 192 4.75 -2.72 -14.48
C PRO A 192 5.97 -3.59 -14.12
N THR A 193 6.60 -4.27 -15.09
CA THR A 193 7.82 -5.06 -14.84
C THR A 193 9.00 -4.17 -14.48
N VAL A 194 9.22 -3.07 -15.22
CA VAL A 194 10.29 -2.09 -14.96
C VAL A 194 10.01 -1.28 -13.70
N MET A 195 8.77 -0.82 -13.50
CA MET A 195 8.37 -0.11 -12.27
C MET A 195 8.45 -1.00 -11.03
N SER A 196 8.16 -2.29 -11.18
CA SER A 196 8.27 -3.28 -10.11
C SER A 196 9.70 -3.34 -9.59
N HIS A 197 10.71 -3.34 -10.47
CA HIS A 197 12.11 -3.47 -10.07
C HIS A 197 12.65 -2.31 -9.20
N ASN A 198 12.12 -1.09 -9.35
CA ASN A 198 12.74 0.10 -8.73
C ASN A 198 12.05 0.66 -7.47
N SER A 199 10.80 0.29 -7.15
CA SER A 199 10.12 0.91 -6.00
C SER A 199 9.13 0.01 -5.29
N ARG A 200 8.26 -0.70 -6.01
CA ARG A 200 7.17 -1.46 -5.38
C ARG A 200 7.54 -2.91 -5.01
N SER A 201 8.42 -3.57 -5.77
CA SER A 201 8.81 -4.96 -5.45
C SER A 201 10.07 -5.08 -4.62
N ASN A 202 11.03 -4.14 -4.75
CA ASN A 202 12.32 -4.21 -4.07
C ASN A 202 12.58 -2.95 -3.24
N PRO A 203 12.01 -2.85 -2.03
CA PRO A 203 12.24 -1.69 -1.16
C PRO A 203 13.72 -1.52 -0.80
N GLU A 204 14.50 -2.60 -0.70
CA GLU A 204 15.94 -2.51 -0.43
C GLU A 204 16.74 -1.88 -1.57
N ALA A 205 16.35 -2.12 -2.83
CA ALA A 205 17.01 -1.52 -3.98
C ALA A 205 16.70 -0.02 -4.04
N ALA A 206 15.46 0.37 -3.75
CA ALA A 206 15.06 1.76 -3.64
C ALA A 206 15.81 2.47 -2.49
N GLU A 207 15.89 1.86 -1.31
CA GLU A 207 16.63 2.42 -0.16
C GLU A 207 18.11 2.66 -0.50
N LYS A 208 18.73 1.76 -1.28
CA LYS A 208 20.12 1.93 -1.75
C LYS A 208 20.26 3.01 -2.82
N ALA A 209 19.37 3.01 -3.82
CA ALA A 209 19.38 3.99 -4.91
C ALA A 209 19.16 5.42 -4.38
N TYR A 210 18.33 5.57 -3.35
CA TYR A 210 18.01 6.84 -2.71
C TYR A 210 18.70 7.04 -1.35
N ALA A 211 19.84 6.36 -1.11
CA ALA A 211 20.57 6.47 0.15
C ALA A 211 21.05 7.90 0.43
N PHE A 212 21.34 8.68 -0.62
CA PHE A 212 21.75 10.08 -0.51
C PHE A 212 20.71 10.94 0.24
N LEU A 213 19.41 10.59 0.21
CA LEU A 213 18.38 11.34 0.93
C LEU A 213 18.62 11.40 2.44
N ASP A 214 19.38 10.45 3.00
CA ASP A 214 19.74 10.50 4.41
C ASP A 214 20.67 11.69 4.72
N ASP A 215 21.58 12.01 3.80
CA ASP A 215 22.48 13.17 3.93
C ASP A 215 21.69 14.49 3.83
N TYR A 216 20.73 14.55 2.90
CA TYR A 216 19.84 15.72 2.76
C TYR A 216 18.98 15.93 4.00
N ARG A 217 18.39 14.86 4.56
CA ARG A 217 17.60 14.95 5.81
C ARG A 217 18.47 15.40 7.00
N ALA A 218 19.72 14.95 7.05
CA ALA A 218 20.65 15.37 8.09
C ALA A 218 21.06 16.84 7.94
N ALA A 219 21.25 17.33 6.71
CA ALA A 219 21.48 18.75 6.42
C ALA A 219 20.26 19.60 6.77
N GLU A 220 19.06 19.19 6.36
CA GLU A 220 17.80 19.87 6.68
C GLU A 220 17.60 20.03 8.19
N LEU A 221 17.91 19.00 8.98
CA LEU A 221 17.86 19.11 10.45
C LEU A 221 18.85 20.11 11.03
N LYS A 222 20.03 20.29 10.41
CA LYS A 222 20.99 21.32 10.83
C LYS A 222 20.43 22.70 10.51
N ASP A 223 19.92 22.89 9.30
CA ASP A 223 19.32 24.14 8.84
C ASP A 223 18.13 24.55 9.72
N LEU A 224 17.23 23.61 10.06
CA LEU A 224 16.09 23.86 10.95
C LEU A 224 16.55 24.31 12.35
N LYS A 225 17.61 23.69 12.89
CA LYS A 225 18.18 24.10 14.18
C LYS A 225 18.81 25.49 14.12
N GLU A 226 19.49 25.82 13.03
CA GLU A 226 20.04 27.16 12.82
C GLU A 226 18.92 28.21 12.70
N ARG A 227 17.85 27.91 11.97
CA ARG A 227 16.67 28.78 11.89
C ARG A 227 16.05 28.97 13.27
N LEU A 228 15.91 27.92 14.06
CA LEU A 228 15.40 28.01 15.44
C LEU A 228 16.26 28.95 16.29
N ALA A 229 17.59 28.89 16.15
CA ALA A 229 18.49 29.77 16.88
C ALA A 229 18.41 31.24 16.42
N LYS A 230 18.12 31.49 15.13
CA LYS A 230 18.04 32.84 14.54
C LYS A 230 16.68 33.51 14.77
N THR A 231 15.59 32.74 14.73
CA THR A 231 14.23 33.26 14.92
C THR A 231 14.04 33.81 16.32
N LYS A 232 13.25 34.89 16.44
CA LYS A 232 12.88 35.51 17.73
C LYS A 232 11.40 35.32 18.04
N ASN A 233 10.56 35.28 17.01
CA ASN A 233 9.12 35.12 17.09
C ASN A 233 8.73 33.82 17.83
N PRO A 234 7.79 33.87 18.79
CA PRO A 234 7.42 32.69 19.58
C PRO A 234 6.70 31.63 18.75
N GLY A 235 5.76 32.01 17.87
CA GLY A 235 5.02 31.07 17.03
C GLY A 235 5.93 30.29 16.07
N GLU A 236 6.76 31.00 15.30
CA GLU A 236 7.73 30.38 14.39
C GLU A 236 8.73 29.47 15.13
N LYS A 237 9.11 29.83 16.37
CA LYS A 237 9.97 28.97 17.20
C LYS A 237 9.28 27.66 17.57
N GLU A 238 7.99 27.69 17.88
CA GLU A 238 7.22 26.49 18.22
C GLU A 238 7.04 25.59 17.00
N GLU A 239 6.73 26.15 15.84
CA GLU A 239 6.68 25.43 14.57
C GLU A 239 8.04 24.78 14.24
N LEU A 240 9.14 25.53 14.36
CA LEU A 240 10.47 24.99 14.12
C LEU A 240 10.83 23.88 15.12
N LYS A 241 10.46 24.01 16.40
CA LYS A 241 10.63 22.94 17.39
C LYS A 241 9.83 21.69 17.01
N TYR A 242 8.58 21.86 16.58
CA TYR A 242 7.73 20.77 16.14
C TYR A 242 8.32 20.05 14.93
N LEU A 243 8.76 20.80 13.91
CA LEU A 243 9.40 20.26 12.71
C LEU A 243 10.70 19.51 13.03
N ILE A 244 11.53 20.05 13.94
CA ILE A 244 12.75 19.39 14.41
C ILE A 244 12.40 18.09 15.13
N ARG A 245 11.41 18.08 16.03
CA ARG A 245 10.97 16.88 16.73
C ARG A 245 10.50 15.82 15.74
N SER A 246 9.54 16.16 14.88
CA SER A 246 8.98 15.28 13.85
C SER A 246 10.05 14.69 12.92
N SER A 247 10.94 15.54 12.40
CA SER A 247 12.03 15.11 11.51
C SER A 247 13.06 14.23 12.25
N SER A 248 13.39 14.57 13.50
CA SER A 248 14.31 13.77 14.31
C SER A 248 13.73 12.41 14.68
N ASP A 249 12.44 12.33 14.97
CA ASP A 249 11.75 11.09 15.30
C ASP A 249 11.60 10.19 14.06
N ARG A 250 11.35 10.79 12.89
CA ARG A 250 11.38 10.07 11.60
C ARG A 250 12.76 9.44 11.33
N LEU A 251 13.86 10.18 11.54
CA LEU A 251 15.21 9.64 11.39
C LEU A 251 15.48 8.49 12.38
N ARG A 252 15.09 8.65 13.65
CA ARG A 252 15.23 7.59 14.67
C ARG A 252 14.44 6.34 14.29
N ALA A 253 13.22 6.49 13.77
CA ALA A 253 12.40 5.38 13.31
C ALA A 253 13.07 4.63 12.13
N MET A 254 13.60 5.37 11.16
CA MET A 254 14.34 4.80 10.03
C MET A 254 15.59 4.04 10.49
N GLU A 255 16.34 4.62 11.42
CA GLU A 255 17.54 4.00 11.98
C GLU A 255 17.22 2.71 12.75
N ASN A 256 16.11 2.68 13.52
CA ASN A 256 15.65 1.45 14.18
C ASN A 256 15.27 0.36 13.15
N LYS A 257 14.56 0.72 12.07
CA LYS A 257 14.25 -0.22 10.99
C LYS A 257 15.52 -0.77 10.31
N LYS A 258 16.55 0.06 10.13
CA LYS A 258 17.85 -0.38 9.60
C LYS A 258 18.52 -1.39 10.54
N ARG A 259 18.56 -1.11 11.85
CA ARG A 259 19.10 -2.04 12.86
C ARG A 259 18.38 -3.39 12.86
N GLU A 260 17.05 -3.39 12.76
CA GLU A 260 16.23 -4.60 12.65
C GLU A 260 16.61 -5.43 11.42
N LYS A 261 16.73 -4.78 10.26
CA LYS A 261 17.15 -5.41 9.00
C LYS A 261 18.56 -5.98 9.08
N GLU A 262 19.50 -5.25 9.66
CA GLU A 262 20.88 -5.70 9.84
C GLU A 262 20.95 -6.95 10.71
N ILE A 263 20.23 -6.97 11.84
CA ILE A 263 20.15 -8.15 12.71
C ILE A 263 19.59 -9.36 11.97
N LEU A 264 18.50 -9.17 11.21
CA LEU A 264 17.92 -10.23 10.40
C LEU A 264 18.89 -10.73 9.33
N ALA A 265 19.60 -9.81 8.67
CA ALA A 265 20.60 -10.15 7.66
C ALA A 265 21.78 -10.92 8.27
N ASP A 266 22.30 -10.47 9.41
CA ASP A 266 23.37 -11.15 10.15
C ASP A 266 22.94 -12.56 10.58
N HIS A 267 21.72 -12.70 11.10
CA HIS A 267 21.17 -14.00 11.48
C HIS A 267 21.04 -14.94 10.26
N LYS A 268 20.43 -14.46 9.16
CA LYS A 268 20.32 -15.24 7.92
C LYS A 268 21.69 -15.66 7.39
N LYS A 269 22.70 -14.79 7.46
CA LYS A 269 24.07 -15.11 7.05
C LYS A 269 24.67 -16.22 7.91
N ARG A 270 24.54 -16.14 9.25
CA ARG A 270 25.04 -17.17 10.17
C ARG A 270 24.36 -18.52 9.96
N GLU A 271 23.03 -18.56 9.85
CA GLU A 271 22.31 -19.80 9.59
C GLU A 271 22.69 -20.41 8.24
N LYS A 272 22.83 -19.58 7.19
CA LYS A 272 23.29 -20.05 5.88
C LYS A 272 24.71 -20.65 5.93
N GLN A 273 25.61 -20.09 6.74
CA GLN A 273 26.96 -20.64 6.95
C GLN A 273 26.90 -21.98 7.66
N LEU A 274 26.12 -22.10 8.75
CA LEU A 274 25.99 -23.35 9.49
C LEU A 274 25.36 -24.48 8.67
N ILE A 275 24.42 -24.16 7.78
CA ILE A 275 23.84 -25.12 6.84
C ILE A 275 24.86 -25.51 5.77
N ARG A 276 25.61 -24.54 5.24
CA ARG A 276 26.67 -24.80 4.27
C ARG A 276 27.77 -25.71 4.84
N GLU A 277 28.07 -25.55 6.13
CA GLU A 277 29.01 -26.40 6.88
C GLU A 277 28.41 -27.75 7.28
N GLY A 278 27.10 -27.95 7.09
CA GLY A 278 26.39 -29.19 7.45
C GLY A 278 26.11 -29.36 8.95
N LYS A 279 26.47 -28.38 9.79
CA LYS A 279 26.20 -28.40 11.25
C LYS A 279 24.71 -28.29 11.58
N LYS A 280 23.94 -27.68 10.68
CA LYS A 280 22.48 -27.57 10.76
C LYS A 280 21.88 -28.04 9.45
N SER A 281 20.85 -28.88 9.52
CA SER A 281 20.13 -29.35 8.33
C SER A 281 18.99 -28.41 7.91
N THR A 282 18.41 -27.65 8.86
CA THR A 282 17.26 -26.78 8.63
C THR A 282 17.56 -25.32 8.96
N PRO A 283 17.00 -24.36 8.19
CA PRO A 283 17.15 -22.94 8.48
C PRO A 283 16.28 -22.53 9.68
N TYR A 284 16.92 -21.92 10.68
CA TYR A 284 16.21 -21.27 11.77
C TYR A 284 15.84 -19.82 11.39
N PHE A 285 14.62 -19.42 11.69
CA PHE A 285 14.16 -18.04 11.54
C PHE A 285 13.88 -17.44 12.91
N MET A 286 14.43 -16.25 13.16
CA MET A 286 14.32 -15.63 14.46
C MET A 286 12.90 -15.15 14.74
N LYS A 287 12.40 -15.44 15.95
CA LYS A 287 11.09 -14.95 16.41
C LYS A 287 11.11 -13.41 16.51
N LYS A 288 9.94 -12.78 16.32
CA LYS A 288 9.79 -11.32 16.42
C LYS A 288 10.20 -10.78 17.81
N SER A 289 9.91 -11.52 18.88
CA SER A 289 10.29 -11.17 20.25
C SER A 289 11.81 -11.14 20.44
N ASP A 290 12.52 -12.13 19.90
CA ASP A 290 13.97 -12.24 20.02
C ASP A 290 14.68 -11.23 19.12
N LEU A 291 14.10 -10.91 17.96
CA LEU A 291 14.51 -9.78 17.13
C LEU A 291 14.46 -8.47 17.93
N LYS A 292 13.33 -8.17 18.57
CA LYS A 292 13.18 -6.94 19.38
C LYS A 292 14.22 -6.87 20.51
N LYS A 293 14.50 -8.00 21.18
CA LYS A 293 15.55 -8.07 22.22
C LYS A 293 16.93 -7.74 21.65
N GLN A 294 17.30 -8.33 20.51
CA GLN A 294 18.60 -8.08 19.88
C GLN A 294 18.73 -6.64 19.38
N VAL A 295 17.67 -6.05 18.83
CA VAL A 295 17.65 -4.63 18.42
C VAL A 295 17.90 -3.74 19.62
N LEU A 296 17.24 -4.04 20.74
CA LEU A 296 17.39 -3.28 21.97
C LEU A 296 18.79 -3.41 22.56
N LEU A 297 19.38 -4.61 22.54
CA LEU A 297 20.76 -4.84 22.96
C LEU A 297 21.74 -4.02 22.11
N LYS A 298 21.70 -4.15 20.78
CA LYS A 298 22.54 -3.36 19.86
C LYS A 298 22.33 -1.85 20.06
N LYS A 299 21.08 -1.41 20.30
CA LYS A 299 20.77 0.01 20.56
C LYS A 299 21.44 0.52 21.83
N TYR A 300 21.43 -0.26 22.92
CA TYR A 300 22.10 0.14 24.14
C TYR A 300 23.63 0.06 24.00
N GLU A 301 24.17 -0.97 23.35
CA GLU A 301 25.61 -1.10 23.08
C GLU A 301 26.17 0.13 22.34
N ASN A 302 25.44 0.62 21.33
CA ASN A 302 25.81 1.79 20.54
C ASN A 302 25.57 3.13 21.27
N MET A 303 24.91 3.13 22.43
CA MET A 303 24.62 4.34 23.19
C MET A 303 25.73 4.64 24.20
N ASN A 304 25.98 5.93 24.47
CA ASN A 304 26.96 6.35 25.46
C ASN A 304 26.64 5.80 26.86
N SER A 305 27.64 5.52 27.70
CA SER A 305 27.47 4.92 29.03
C SER A 305 26.54 5.72 29.95
N LYS A 306 26.68 7.05 29.96
CA LYS A 306 25.81 7.96 30.73
C LYS A 306 24.36 7.93 30.23
N ASP A 307 24.18 7.94 28.91
CA ASP A 307 22.85 7.92 28.30
C ASP A 307 22.15 6.57 28.49
N ARG A 308 22.92 5.47 28.41
CA ARG A 308 22.44 4.12 28.77
C ARG A 308 21.95 4.07 30.21
N ALA A 309 22.76 4.54 31.16
CA ALA A 309 22.40 4.55 32.58
C ALA A 309 21.11 5.34 32.82
N LYS A 310 21.01 6.54 32.22
CA LYS A 310 19.81 7.38 32.29
C LYS A 310 18.59 6.73 31.64
N ALA A 311 18.75 6.04 30.52
CA ALA A 311 17.67 5.32 29.86
C ALA A 311 17.19 4.11 30.69
N LEU A 312 18.11 3.37 31.31
CA LEU A 312 17.78 2.27 32.22
C LEU A 312 17.11 2.77 33.48
N GLU A 313 17.57 3.88 34.06
CA GLU A 313 16.94 4.51 35.23
C GLU A 313 15.51 4.96 34.93
N ARG A 314 15.30 5.65 33.79
CA ARG A 314 13.95 6.02 33.32
C ARG A 314 13.06 4.80 33.14
N ARG A 315 13.60 3.70 32.61
CA ARG A 315 12.85 2.45 32.45
C ARG A 315 12.52 1.81 33.81
N ARG A 316 13.48 1.76 34.74
CA ARG A 316 13.28 1.28 36.11
C ARG A 316 12.19 2.08 36.83
N LYS A 317 12.24 3.41 36.76
CA LYS A 317 11.20 4.30 37.33
C LYS A 317 9.83 4.06 36.70
N LYS A 318 9.75 3.88 35.38
CA LYS A 318 8.50 3.54 34.69
C LYS A 318 7.96 2.17 35.11
N MET A 319 8.82 1.15 35.21
CA MET A 319 8.41 -0.19 35.67
C MET A 319 7.95 -0.16 37.13
N ALA A 320 8.72 0.47 38.03
CA ALA A 320 8.34 0.63 39.43
C ALA A 320 7.01 1.41 39.58
N SER A 321 6.78 2.43 38.75
CA SER A 321 5.51 3.16 38.73
C SER A 321 4.35 2.31 38.19
N LYS A 322 4.60 1.42 37.22
CA LYS A 322 3.61 0.47 36.71
C LYS A 322 3.28 -0.59 37.75
N GLU A 323 4.30 -1.19 38.38
CA GLU A 323 4.15 -2.12 39.50
C GLU A 323 3.35 -1.47 40.62
N ARG A 324 3.67 -0.23 41.03
CA ARG A 324 2.89 0.53 42.02
C ARG A 324 1.43 0.75 41.57
N LYS A 325 1.18 0.93 40.27
CA LYS A 325 -0.16 1.07 39.67
C LYS A 325 -0.90 -0.28 39.52
N GLU A 326 -0.17 -1.39 39.47
CA GLU A 326 -0.71 -2.74 39.39
C GLU A 326 -0.99 -3.32 40.80
N MET A 327 -0.33 -2.78 41.84
CA MET A 327 -0.64 -3.12 43.23
C MET A 327 -2.09 -2.75 43.58
N PRO A 328 -2.84 -3.66 44.26
CA PRO A 328 -4.17 -3.39 44.78
C PRO A 328 -4.23 -2.11 45.61
N PHE A 329 -5.33 -1.37 45.49
CA PHE A 329 -5.48 -0.02 46.05
C PHE A 329 -5.22 0.06 47.57
N GLU A 330 -5.60 -0.98 48.32
CA GLU A 330 -5.36 -1.11 49.76
C GLU A 330 -3.87 -1.06 50.13
N ARG A 331 -3.01 -1.73 49.35
CA ARG A 331 -1.55 -1.70 49.54
C ARG A 331 -0.94 -0.39 49.05
N ARG A 332 -1.55 0.27 48.06
CA ARG A 332 -1.09 1.58 47.55
C ARG A 332 -1.30 2.71 48.57
N ARG A 333 -2.36 2.64 49.40
CA ARG A 333 -2.71 3.68 50.39
C ARG A 333 -1.89 3.56 51.68
N GLY A 334 -1.59 2.34 52.14
CA GLY A 334 -0.83 2.09 53.38
C GLY A 334 0.58 2.68 53.38
N GLU A 335 1.23 2.75 52.21
CA GLU A 335 2.58 3.33 52.05
C GLU A 335 2.57 4.88 51.94
N SER A 336 1.42 5.49 51.65
CA SER A 336 1.27 6.95 51.55
C SER A 336 0.89 7.63 52.87
N MET A 337 0.42 6.87 53.87
CA MET A 337 0.12 7.40 55.21
C MET A 337 1.30 7.33 56.16
N SER A 338 2.28 6.44 55.96
CA SER A 338 3.42 6.28 56.87
C SER A 338 4.50 7.38 56.77
N PHE A 339 4.41 8.28 55.79
CA PHE A 339 5.35 9.40 55.58
C PHE A 339 4.71 10.79 55.77
N SER A 340 3.46 10.86 56.23
CA SER A 340 2.70 12.12 56.38
C SER A 340 2.23 12.42 57.81
N ASP A 341 2.77 11.73 58.82
CA ASP A 341 2.60 12.12 60.23
C ASP A 341 3.82 12.92 60.69
N GLY A 342 3.91 14.16 60.21
CA GLY A 342 5.01 15.07 60.52
C GLY A 342 4.74 16.47 59.95
N GLU A 343 4.02 17.27 60.73
CA GLU A 343 3.82 18.72 60.60
C GLU A 343 2.79 19.22 59.56
N GLY A 344 1.63 19.61 60.10
CA GLY A 344 0.50 20.16 59.37
C GLY A 344 0.79 21.48 58.66
N ARG A 345 0.72 21.45 57.32
CA ARG A 345 0.61 22.67 56.50
C ARG A 345 -0.87 22.99 56.25
N LYS A 346 -1.43 23.86 57.09
CA LYS A 346 -2.73 24.52 56.88
C LYS A 346 -2.70 25.29 55.56
N ARG A 347 -3.42 24.81 54.54
CA ARG A 347 -3.64 25.56 53.29
C ARG A 347 -4.68 26.65 53.56
N ARG A 348 -4.23 27.90 53.77
CA ARG A 348 -5.10 29.09 53.69
C ARG A 348 -5.61 29.19 52.26
N ARG A 349 -6.92 29.00 52.05
CA ARG A 349 -7.61 29.56 50.89
C ARG A 349 -7.70 31.06 51.12
N VAL A 350 -7.15 31.86 50.21
CA VAL A 350 -7.43 33.29 50.14
C VAL A 350 -8.53 33.43 49.09
N ALA A 351 -9.57 34.19 49.45
CA ALA A 351 -10.70 34.57 48.63
C ALA A 351 -10.29 35.58 47.56
#